data_AF-A0A7X2L3Q5-F1
#
_entry.id   AF-A0A7X2L3Q5-F1
#
_cell.length_a   1.000
_cell.length_b   1.000
_cell.length_c   1.000
_cell.angle_alpha   90.00
_cell.angle_beta   90.00
_cell.angle_gamma   90.00
#
_symmetry.space_group_name_H-M   'P 1'
#
loop_
_entity.id
_entity.type
_entity.pdbx_description
1 polymer ?
#
loop_
_entity_poly.entity_id
_entity_poly.type
_entity_poly.pdbx_seq_one_letter_code
_entity_poly.pdbx_strand_id
1 'polypeptide(L)' 'MNSVQQEIPLRYTVSIGIITVLPTANTPMDVLYKLTDKALYRAKREGRNCVVRAQLLGES' A
#
# COMPACT_ATOMS: atom_id res chain seq x y z
N MET A 1 -40.27 15.27 -16.40
CA MET A 1 -40.05 14.79 -15.01
C MET A 1 -38.58 14.47 -14.88
N ASN A 2 -37.79 15.37 -14.28
CA ASN A 2 -36.36 15.17 -14.10
C ASN A 2 -36.16 14.43 -12.78
N SER A 3 -35.75 13.17 -12.86
CA SER A 3 -35.28 12.40 -11.73
C SER A 3 -33.97 13.01 -11.23
N VAL A 4 -34.03 13.68 -10.09
CA VAL A 4 -32.84 14.11 -9.34
C VAL A 4 -32.17 12.84 -8.85
N GLN A 5 -31.08 12.40 -9.50
CA GLN A 5 -30.21 11.37 -8.93
C GLN A 5 -29.66 11.93 -7.61
N GLN A 6 -30.19 11.44 -6.49
CA GLN A 6 -29.60 11.75 -5.19
C GLN A 6 -28.25 11.05 -5.10
N GLU A 7 -27.16 11.82 -5.20
CA GLU A 7 -25.81 11.31 -4.95
C GLU A 7 -25.69 10.92 -3.47
N ILE A 8 -25.65 9.62 -3.19
CA ILE A 8 -25.39 9.13 -1.85
C ILE A 8 -23.88 9.27 -1.60
N PRO A 9 -23.43 10.04 -0.60
CA PRO A 9 -22.01 10.21 -0.32
C PRO A 9 -21.42 8.89 0.20
N LEU A 10 -20.62 8.25 -0.65
CA LEU A 10 -19.96 6.98 -0.34
C LEU A 10 -18.67 7.24 0.43
N ARG A 11 -18.53 6.61 1.60
CA ARG A 11 -17.31 6.68 2.42
C ARG A 11 -16.38 5.53 2.05
N TYR A 12 -15.16 5.88 1.66
CA TYR A 12 -14.12 4.91 1.31
C TYR A 12 -12.84 5.19 2.08
N THR A 13 -12.06 4.14 2.26
CA THR A 13 -10.71 4.20 2.81
C THR A 13 -9.76 3.40 1.93
N VAL A 14 -8.47 3.67 2.05
CA VAL A 14 -7.42 2.92 1.37
C VAL A 14 -6.49 2.29 2.38
N SER A 15 -5.90 1.16 2.01
CA SER A 15 -4.78 0.57 2.75
C SER A 15 -3.54 0.70 1.89
N ILE A 16 -2.40 1.01 2.49
CA ILE A 16 -1.19 1.36 1.74
C ILE A 16 -0.02 0.53 2.27
N GLY A 17 0.68 -0.14 1.36
CA GLY A 17 2.02 -0.66 1.60
C GLY A 17 3.04 0.33 1.06
N ILE A 18 4.07 0.67 1.84
CA ILE A 18 5.14 1.57 1.42
C ILE A 18 6.51 0.95 1.66
N ILE A 19 7.48 1.28 0.81
CA ILE A 19 8.90 1.02 1.07
C ILE A 19 9.72 2.28 0.78
N THR A 20 10.77 2.48 1.56
CA THR A 20 11.75 3.54 1.32
C THR A 20 13.12 2.95 1.60
N VAL A 21 14.01 3.06 0.61
CA VAL A 21 15.38 2.52 0.65
C VAL A 21 16.34 3.54 0.06
N LEU A 22 17.60 3.47 0.48
CA LEU A 22 18.70 4.09 -0.26
C LEU A 22 19.12 3.08 -1.35
N PRO A 23 19.00 3.40 -2.65
CA PRO A 23 19.30 2.44 -3.69
C PRO A 23 20.80 2.12 -3.73
N THR A 24 21.11 0.84 -3.87
CA THR A 24 22.46 0.33 -4.15
C THR A 24 22.43 -0.50 -5.42
N ALA A 25 23.61 -0.91 -5.93
CA ALA A 25 23.70 -1.85 -7.06
C ALA A 25 22.93 -3.17 -6.80
N ASN A 26 22.71 -3.53 -5.53
CA ASN A 26 21.98 -4.72 -5.10
C ASN A 26 20.51 -4.43 -4.73
N THR A 27 19.93 -3.31 -5.20
CA THR A 27 18.51 -2.97 -4.98
C THR A 27 17.71 -3.11 -6.26
N PRO A 28 17.40 -4.33 -6.72
CA PRO A 28 16.60 -4.51 -7.92
C PRO A 28 15.15 -4.07 -7.67
N MET A 29 14.53 -3.46 -8.68
CA MET A 29 13.17 -2.92 -8.58
C MET A 29 12.12 -3.97 -8.24
N ASP A 30 12.31 -5.22 -8.68
CA ASP A 30 11.37 -6.32 -8.40
C ASP A 30 11.26 -6.61 -6.90
N VAL A 31 12.35 -6.48 -6.15
CA VAL A 31 12.37 -6.60 -4.69
C VAL A 31 11.54 -5.49 -4.05
N LEU A 32 11.66 -4.25 -4.53
CA LEU A 32 10.85 -3.13 -4.02
C LEU A 32 9.36 -3.34 -4.25
N TYR A 33 8.97 -3.82 -5.43
CA TYR A 33 7.57 -4.16 -5.71
C TYR A 33 7.06 -5.28 -4.80
N LYS A 34 7.81 -6.38 -4.68
CA LYS A 34 7.44 -7.51 -3.82
C LYS A 34 7.30 -7.11 -2.35
N LEU A 35 8.22 -6.29 -1.84
CA LEU A 35 8.18 -5.82 -0.46
C LEU A 35 7.00 -4.86 -0.20
N THR A 36 6.75 -3.95 -1.13
CA THR A 36 5.62 -3.01 -1.06
C THR A 36 4.29 -3.75 -1.10
N ASP A 37 4.14 -4.75 -1.97
CA ASP A 37 2.91 -5.54 -2.07
C ASP A 37 2.69 -6.40 -0.81
N LYS A 38 3.75 -6.99 -0.24
CA LYS A 38 3.68 -7.67 1.05
C LYS A 38 3.20 -6.73 2.17
N ALA A 39 3.72 -5.50 2.22
CA ALA A 39 3.26 -4.52 3.19
C ALA A 39 1.79 -4.11 2.97
N LEU A 40 1.37 -3.94 1.71
CA LEU A 40 -0.03 -3.65 1.38
C LEU A 40 -0.95 -4.80 1.80
N TYR A 41 -0.53 -6.05 1.57
CA TYR A 41 -1.28 -7.22 1.97
C TYR A 41 -1.41 -7.32 3.50
N ARG A 42 -0.33 -7.00 4.23
CA ARG A 42 -0.38 -6.87 5.70
C ARG A 42 -1.36 -5.79 6.14
N ALA A 43 -1.31 -4.59 5.55
CA ALA A 43 -2.25 -3.51 5.87
C ALA A 43 -3.71 -3.96 5.69
N LYS A 44 -4.01 -4.70 4.62
CA LYS A 44 -5.35 -5.26 4.40
C LYS A 44 -5.74 -6.30 5.45
N ARG A 45 -4.79 -7.12 5.91
CA ARG A 45 -5.01 -8.15 6.93
C ARG A 45 -5.12 -7.60 8.35
N GLU A 46 -4.46 -6.50 8.65
CA GLU A 46 -4.45 -5.84 9.97
C GLU A 46 -5.68 -4.92 10.19
N GLY A 47 -6.71 -5.02 9.33
CA GLY A 47 -7.98 -4.31 9.49
C GLY A 47 -8.27 -3.25 8.42
N ARG A 48 -7.40 -3.08 7.42
CA ARG A 48 -7.48 -2.03 6.38
C ARG A 48 -7.34 -0.62 6.97
N ASN A 49 -7.60 0.41 6.14
CA ASN A 49 -7.52 1.83 6.52
C ASN A 49 -6.23 2.20 7.28
N CYS A 50 -5.10 1.62 6.88
CA CYS A 50 -3.83 1.79 7.56
C CYS A 50 -2.68 1.77 6.55
N VAL A 51 -1.52 2.19 7.05
CA VAL A 51 -0.27 2.21 6.29
C VAL A 51 0.72 1.26 6.97
N VAL A 52 1.31 0.36 6.19
CA VAL A 52 2.37 -0.54 6.67
C VAL A 52 3.62 -0.27 5.87
N ARG A 53 4.75 -0.14 6.57
CA ARG A 53 6.06 0.05 5.96
C ARG A 53 6.81 -1.27 5.87
N ALA A 54 7.29 -1.61 4.68
CA ALA A 54 8.25 -2.69 4.47
C ALA A 54 9.66 -2.25 4.86
N GLN A 55 10.49 -3.22 5.23
CA GLN A 55 11.91 -3.02 5.49
C GLN A 55 12.72 -3.95 4.57
N LEU A 56 13.75 -3.37 3.94
CA LEU A 56 14.80 -4.15 3.31
C LEU A 56 15.79 -4.53 4.42
N LEU A 57 15.80 -5.80 4.83
CA LEU A 57 16.84 -6.29 5.73
C LEU A 57 18.13 -6.40 4.91
N GLY A 58 19.17 -5.65 5.30
CA GLY A 58 20.50 -5.89 4.76
C GLY A 58 20.97 -7.26 5.25
N GLU A 59 21.48 -8.09 4.34
CA GLU A 59 22.28 -9.24 4.75
C GLU A 59 23.56 -8.69 5.38
N SER A 60 23.79 -9.02 6.66
CA SER A 60 24.98 -8.65 7.44
C SER A 60 26.25 -9.28 6.89
#